data_AF-A0A820CS41-F1
#
_entry.id   AF-A0A820CS41-F1
#
_cell.length_a   1.000
_cell.length_b   1.000
_cell.length_c   1.000
_cell.angle_alpha   90.00
_cell.angle_beta   90.00
_cell.angle_gamma   90.00
#
_symmetry.space_group_name_H-M   'P 1'
#
loop_
_entity.id
_entity.type
_entity.pdbx_description
1 polymer ?
#
loop_
_entity_poly.entity_id
_entity_poly.type
_entity_poly.pdbx_seq_one_letter_code
_entity_poly.pdbx_strand_id
1 'polypeptide(L)'
;MASIDQYESLKSNGTWQDRLTYVVSLSDKNEIENHFKKSASTSYDDLQMLIFLSWLTKNDKNLLEIFKSPSFPTRQRAIACQRWLLLQKDEKQILEFLITSIKDKTIPR
;
A
#
# COMPACT_ATOMS: atom_id res chain seq x y z
N MET A 1 6.19 23.47 7.00
CA MET A 1 6.85 22.16 7.12
C MET A 1 6.22 21.26 6.06
N ALA A 2 7.00 20.58 5.22
CA ALA A 2 6.43 19.71 4.21
C ALA A 2 5.73 18.51 4.89
N SER A 3 4.71 17.93 4.26
CA SER A 3 3.99 16.82 4.88
C SER A 3 4.88 15.59 5.08
N ILE A 4 5.90 15.44 4.22
CA ILE A 4 6.91 14.39 4.31
C ILE A 4 7.78 14.58 5.55
N ASP A 5 8.25 15.80 5.86
CA ASP A 5 9.14 16.05 7.01
C ASP A 5 8.48 15.64 8.32
N GLN A 6 7.18 15.95 8.46
CA GLN A 6 6.41 15.58 9.64
C GLN A 6 6.16 14.07 9.71
N TYR A 7 5.88 13.42 8.57
CA TYR A 7 5.74 11.97 8.52
C TYR A 7 7.05 11.25 8.91
N GLU A 8 8.20 11.67 8.37
CA GLU A 8 9.51 11.07 8.68
C GLU A 8 9.92 11.30 10.15
N SER A 9 9.57 12.45 10.71
CA SER A 9 9.71 12.69 12.15
C SER A 9 8.86 11.71 12.99
N LEU A 10 7.60 11.48 12.60
CA LEU A 10 6.72 10.49 13.25
C LEU A 10 7.18 9.03 13.02
N LYS A 11 7.88 8.77 11.93
CA LYS A 11 8.49 7.46 11.66
C LYS A 11 9.67 7.19 12.60
N SER A 12 10.46 8.22 12.90
CA SER A 12 11.61 8.11 13.80
C SER A 12 11.20 8.10 15.27
N ASN A 13 10.17 8.86 15.65
CA ASN A 13 9.87 9.16 17.05
C ASN A 13 8.47 8.76 17.52
N GLY A 14 7.59 8.34 16.60
CA GLY A 14 6.19 8.03 16.89
C GLY A 14 5.83 6.56 16.66
N THR A 15 4.61 6.22 17.05
CA THR A 15 4.02 4.90 16.80
C THR A 15 3.46 4.81 15.39
N TRP A 16 3.15 3.58 14.95
CA TRP A 16 2.39 3.36 13.72
C TRP A 16 1.03 4.07 13.73
N GLN A 17 0.37 4.13 14.89
CA GLN A 17 -0.92 4.79 15.06
C GLN A 17 -0.81 6.30 14.87
N ASP A 18 0.27 6.92 15.35
CA ASP A 18 0.53 8.35 15.17
C ASP A 18 0.71 8.69 13.69
N ARG A 19 1.48 7.85 12.98
CA ARG A 19 1.67 7.97 11.53
C ARG A 19 0.35 7.85 10.76
N LEU A 20 -0.47 6.84 11.07
CA LEU A 20 -1.76 6.67 10.41
C LEU A 20 -2.68 7.86 10.68
N THR A 21 -2.77 8.30 11.93
CA THR A 21 -3.58 9.45 12.34
C THR A 21 -3.17 10.69 11.56
N TYR A 22 -1.86 10.93 11.44
CA TYR A 22 -1.32 12.02 10.65
C TYR A 22 -1.75 11.93 9.17
N VAL A 23 -1.49 10.80 8.50
CA VAL A 23 -1.83 10.59 7.09
C VAL A 23 -3.32 10.77 6.82
N VAL A 24 -4.19 10.29 7.72
CA VAL A 24 -5.64 10.47 7.61
C VAL A 24 -6.03 11.94 7.72
N SER A 25 -5.39 12.69 8.63
CA SER A 25 -5.66 14.10 8.89
C SER A 25 -5.28 15.05 7.74
N LEU A 26 -4.43 14.63 6.81
CA LEU A 26 -4.02 15.44 5.66
C LEU A 26 -5.21 15.79 4.76
N SER A 27 -5.38 17.08 4.46
CA SER A 27 -6.38 17.57 3.50
C SER A 27 -6.00 17.22 2.06
N ASP A 28 -4.72 17.38 1.69
CA ASP A 28 -4.13 16.91 0.44
C ASP A 28 -3.16 15.75 0.73
N LYS A 29 -3.36 14.64 0.03
CA LYS A 29 -2.62 13.37 0.21
C LYS A 29 -1.65 13.09 -0.94
N ASN A 30 -1.58 13.95 -1.97
CA ASN A 30 -0.77 13.70 -3.16
C ASN A 30 0.73 13.61 -2.85
N GLU A 31 1.24 14.55 -2.04
CA GLU A 31 2.66 14.59 -1.67
C GLU A 31 3.08 13.32 -0.94
N ILE A 32 2.29 12.90 0.06
CA ILE A 32 2.61 11.71 0.86
C ILE A 32 2.41 10.41 0.07
N GLU A 33 1.40 10.34 -0.81
CA GLU A 33 1.18 9.19 -1.70
C GLU A 33 2.39 8.97 -2.61
N ASN A 34 2.90 10.04 -3.23
CA ASN A 34 4.07 9.97 -4.10
C ASN A 34 5.33 9.55 -3.34
N HIS A 35 5.49 10.02 -2.10
CA HIS A 35 6.57 9.58 -1.24
C HIS A 35 6.48 8.06 -0.98
N PHE A 36 5.31 7.56 -0.57
CA PHE A 36 5.13 6.12 -0.32
C PHE A 36 5.33 5.27 -1.57
N LYS A 37 4.85 5.70 -2.73
CA LYS A 37 5.08 4.97 -4.00
C LYS A 37 6.56 4.79 -4.30
N LYS A 38 7.39 5.81 -4.02
CA LYS A 38 8.84 5.75 -4.24
C LYS A 38 9.56 4.82 -3.27
N SER A 39 9.11 4.73 -2.02
CA SER A 39 9.77 3.94 -0.97
C SER A 39 9.12 2.57 -0.71
N ALA A 40 7.95 2.28 -1.26
CA ALA A 40 7.19 1.06 -1.00
C ALA A 40 7.97 -0.23 -1.27
N SER A 41 8.93 -0.22 -2.21
CA SER A 41 9.74 -1.40 -2.54
C SER A 41 10.83 -1.69 -1.52
N THR A 42 11.20 -0.72 -0.69
CA THR A 42 12.32 -0.82 0.26
C THR A 42 11.89 -0.61 1.72
N SER A 43 10.70 -0.06 1.96
CA SER A 43 10.17 0.27 3.27
C SER A 43 8.82 -0.42 3.50
N TYR A 44 8.81 -1.39 4.40
CA TYR A 44 7.59 -2.11 4.78
C TYR A 44 6.52 -1.15 5.34
N ASP A 45 6.94 -0.21 6.17
CA ASP A 45 6.04 0.75 6.80
C ASP A 45 5.37 1.65 5.77
N ASP A 46 6.13 2.15 4.79
CA ASP A 46 5.58 3.04 3.76
C ASP A 46 4.67 2.28 2.79
N LEU A 47 4.97 1.01 2.49
CA LEU A 47 4.07 0.15 1.71
C LEU A 47 2.74 -0.10 2.45
N GLN A 48 2.78 -0.36 3.76
CA GLN A 48 1.55 -0.48 4.55
C GLN A 48 0.75 0.83 4.48
N MET A 49 1.40 1.97 4.70
CA MET A 49 0.74 3.27 4.61
C MET A 49 0.15 3.54 3.23
N LEU A 50 0.83 3.15 2.14
CA LEU A 50 0.30 3.25 0.78
C LEU A 50 -0.94 2.39 0.57
N ILE A 51 -0.96 1.15 1.08
CA ILE A 51 -2.13 0.27 1.00
C ILE A 51 -3.33 0.88 1.75
N PHE A 52 -3.10 1.37 2.97
CA PHE A 52 -4.15 2.02 3.77
C PHE A 52 -4.66 3.31 3.12
N LEU A 53 -3.74 4.16 2.65
CA LEU A 53 -4.08 5.38 1.96
C LEU A 53 -4.92 5.11 0.71
N SER A 54 -4.50 4.14 -0.10
CA SER A 54 -5.21 3.75 -1.33
C SER A 54 -6.60 3.18 -1.06
N TRP A 55 -6.77 2.46 0.05
CA TRP A 55 -8.09 2.00 0.48
C TRP A 55 -8.99 3.17 0.92
N LEU A 56 -8.47 4.08 1.76
CA LEU A 56 -9.22 5.25 2.25
C LEU A 56 -9.64 6.20 1.11
N THR A 57 -8.78 6.39 0.11
CA THR A 57 -9.08 7.22 -1.07
C THR A 57 -9.81 6.48 -2.18
N LYS A 58 -10.14 5.20 -1.97
CA LYS A 58 -10.72 4.31 -2.99
C LYS A 58 -9.91 4.28 -4.30
N ASN A 59 -8.59 4.46 -4.21
CA ASN A 59 -7.67 4.40 -5.33
C ASN A 59 -7.32 2.94 -5.66
N ASP A 60 -8.21 2.31 -6.44
CA ASP A 60 -8.08 0.93 -6.89
C ASP A 60 -6.86 0.68 -7.78
N LYS A 61 -6.42 1.68 -8.55
CA LYS A 61 -5.22 1.58 -9.39
C LYS A 61 -3.96 1.29 -8.58
N ASN A 62 -3.77 1.99 -7.45
CA ASN A 62 -2.63 1.75 -6.57
C ASN A 62 -2.68 0.36 -5.94
N LEU A 63 -3.86 -0.06 -5.45
CA LEU A 63 -4.02 -1.40 -4.87
C LEU A 63 -3.73 -2.50 -5.90
N LEU A 64 -4.19 -2.31 -7.14
CA LEU A 64 -3.93 -3.21 -8.25
C LEU A 64 -2.45 -3.25 -8.63
N GLU A 65 -1.77 -2.11 -8.67
CA GLU A 65 -0.33 -2.04 -8.94
C GLU A 65 0.48 -2.78 -7.88
N ILE A 66 0.18 -2.55 -6.60
CA ILE A 66 0.81 -3.26 -5.48
C ILE A 66 0.55 -4.76 -5.58
N PHE A 67 -0.69 -5.14 -5.82
CA PHE A 67 -1.07 -6.54 -5.99
C PHE A 67 -0.30 -7.21 -7.14
N LYS A 68 -0.12 -6.50 -8.26
CA LYS A 68 0.53 -7.04 -9.46
C LYS A 68 2.05 -7.04 -9.42
N SER A 69 2.66 -6.18 -8.62
CA SER A 69 4.11 -6.00 -8.68
C SER A 69 4.86 -7.15 -8.00
N PRO A 70 5.76 -7.86 -8.70
CA PRO A 70 6.58 -8.92 -8.12
C PRO A 70 7.64 -8.39 -7.15
N SER A 71 7.91 -7.07 -7.15
CA SER A 71 8.87 -6.45 -6.23
C SER A 71 8.37 -6.40 -4.78
N PHE A 72 7.07 -6.56 -4.54
CA PHE A 72 6.51 -6.56 -3.19
C PHE A 72 6.37 -7.98 -2.64
N PRO A 73 6.71 -8.22 -1.36
CA PRO A 73 6.61 -9.56 -0.80
C PRO A 73 5.15 -10.04 -0.72
N THR A 74 4.96 -11.36 -0.72
CA THR A 74 3.64 -12.02 -0.82
C THR A 74 2.65 -11.56 0.24
N ARG A 75 3.09 -11.39 1.48
CA ARG A 75 2.24 -10.97 2.60
C ARG A 75 1.60 -9.60 2.36
N GLN A 76 2.35 -8.65 1.81
CA GLN A 76 1.88 -7.28 1.58
C GLN A 76 0.93 -7.23 0.39
N ARG A 77 1.19 -8.02 -0.66
CA ARG A 77 0.26 -8.21 -1.79
C ARG A 77 -1.05 -8.84 -1.34
N ALA A 78 -1.00 -9.80 -0.41
CA ALA A 78 -2.21 -10.39 0.17
C ALA A 78 -3.04 -9.36 0.95
N ILE A 79 -2.40 -8.47 1.72
CA ILE A 79 -3.09 -7.37 2.42
C ILE A 79 -3.73 -6.39 1.41
N ALA A 80 -3.00 -6.00 0.35
CA ALA A 80 -3.54 -5.13 -0.70
C ALA A 80 -4.74 -5.77 -1.39
N CYS A 81 -4.66 -7.06 -1.72
CA CYS A 81 -5.75 -7.86 -2.28
C CYS A 81 -6.97 -7.87 -1.35
N GLN A 82 -6.79 -8.15 -0.06
CA GLN A 82 -7.88 -8.14 0.92
C GLN A 82 -8.58 -6.77 0.99
N ARG A 83 -7.82 -5.67 1.02
CA ARG A 83 -8.38 -4.32 1.03
C ARG A 83 -9.10 -3.97 -0.26
N TRP A 84 -8.59 -4.46 -1.39
CA TRP A 84 -9.22 -4.27 -2.69
C TRP A 84 -10.53 -5.05 -2.81
N LEU A 85 -10.62 -6.27 -2.26
CA LEU A 85 -11.86 -7.04 -2.13
C LEU A 85 -12.91 -6.32 -1.27
N LEU A 86 -12.49 -5.70 -0.16
CA LEU A 86 -13.40 -4.90 0.68
C LEU A 86 -14.00 -3.68 -0.04
N LEU A 87 -13.42 -3.26 -1.17
CA LEU A 87 -14.01 -2.26 -2.07
C LEU A 87 -15.00 -2.88 -3.09
N GLN A 88 -15.46 -4.11 -2.86
CA GLN A 88 -16.43 -4.84 -3.68
C GLN A 88 -16.00 -5.00 -5.15
N LYS A 89 -14.73 -5.36 -5.36
CA LYS A 89 -14.17 -5.58 -6.69
C LYS A 89 -14.35 -7.04 -7.13
N ASP A 90 -14.21 -7.29 -8.43
CA ASP A 90 -14.45 -8.58 -9.05
C ASP A 90 -13.56 -9.69 -8.44
N GLU A 91 -14.17 -10.55 -7.62
CA GLU A 91 -13.51 -11.67 -6.96
C GLU A 91 -12.89 -12.65 -7.95
N LYS A 92 -13.49 -12.81 -9.14
CA LYS A 92 -12.99 -13.71 -10.18
C LYS A 92 -11.67 -13.20 -10.75
N GLN A 93 -11.57 -11.90 -11.01
CA GLN A 93 -10.33 -11.27 -11.49
C GLN A 93 -9.18 -11.43 -10.49
N ILE A 94 -9.50 -11.33 -9.19
CA ILE A 94 -8.53 -11.50 -8.11
C ILE A 94 -8.07 -12.96 -8.01
N LEU A 95 -9.00 -13.92 -8.10
CA LEU A 95 -8.68 -15.34 -8.08
C LEU A 95 -7.77 -15.73 -9.25
N GLU A 96 -8.07 -15.27 -10.46
CA GLU A 96 -7.24 -15.50 -11.65
C GLU A 96 -5.80 -14.99 -11.46
N PHE A 97 -5.65 -13.81 -10.86
CA PHE A 97 -4.35 -13.25 -10.58
C PHE A 97 -3.59 -14.02 -9.49
N LEU A 98 -4.26 -14.42 -8.40
CA LEU A 98 -3.65 -15.23 -7.34
C LEU A 98 -3.15 -16.57 -7.87
N ILE A 99 -3.95 -17.25 -8.69
CA ILE A 99 -3.55 -18.51 -9.35
C ILE A 99 -2.33 -18.29 -10.24
N THR A 100 -2.31 -17.19 -11.01
CA THR A 100 -1.18 -16.83 -11.87
C THR A 100 0.08 -16.57 -11.06
N SER A 101 -0.03 -15.85 -9.95
CA SER A 101 1.09 -15.51 -9.07
C SER A 101 1.68 -16.72 -8.34
N ILE A 102 0.85 -17.71 -7.97
CA ILE A 102 1.32 -18.96 -7.34
C ILE A 102 2.13 -19.81 -8.33
N LYS A 103 1.72 -19.81 -9.61
CA LYS A 103 2.37 -20.56 -10.70
C LYS A 103 3.65 -19.89 -11.19
N ASP A 104 3.81 -18.58 -10.98
CA ASP A 104 4.99 -17.83 -11.34
C ASP A 104 6.14 -18.11 -10.36
N LYS A 105 7.21 -18.73 -10.87
CA LYS A 105 8.41 -19.08 -10.07
C LYS A 105 9.37 -17.91 -9.85
N THR A 106 9.16 -16.78 -10.54
CA THR A 106 10.02 -15.60 -10.46
C THR A 106 9.65 -14.69 -9.29
N ILE A 107 8.48 -14.90 -8.71
CA ILE A 107 7.94 -14.10 -7.62
C ILE A 107 8.50 -14.60 -6.27
N PRO A 108 9.14 -13.74 -5.45
CA PRO A 108 9.60 -14.11 -4.11
C PRO A 108 8.43 -14.57 -3.23
N ARG A 109 8.55 -15.75 -2.61
CA ARG A 109 7.49 -16.35 -1.78
C ARG A 109 7.54 -15.85 -0.35
#